data_AF-A0A918TFK2-F1
#
_entry.id   AF-A0A918TFK2-F1
#
_cell.length_a   1.000
_cell.length_b   1.000
_cell.length_c   1.000
_cell.angle_alpha   90.00
_cell.angle_beta   90.00
_cell.angle_gamma   90.00
#
_symmetry.space_group_name_H-M   'P 1'
#
loop_
_entity.id
_entity.type
_entity.pdbx_description
1 polymer ?
#
loop_
_entity_poly.entity_id
_entity_poly.type
_entity_poly.pdbx_seq_one_letter_code
_entity_poly.pdbx_strand_id
1 'polypeptide(L)'
;MEGTGGEAPRLDLLAETEALYRETAEDLVLALKGLRQGQGDEVKAAVQAVKELKAALQMVMDERTRVEKLRKQVAGSVSGGTLDFDAARDEIGRRLARLRDAGGGG
;
A
#
# COMPACT_ATOMS: atom_id res chain seq x y z
N MET A 1 -13.92 30.46 -1.13
CA MET A 1 -13.20 29.82 -2.24
C MET A 1 -12.85 28.42 -1.79
N GLU A 2 -13.52 27.47 -2.40
CA GLU A 2 -13.42 26.04 -2.12
C GLU A 2 -12.07 25.50 -2.58
N GLY A 3 -11.57 24.53 -1.82
CA GLY A 3 -10.41 23.71 -2.16
C GLY A 3 -10.61 22.31 -1.58
N THR A 4 -11.83 21.76 -1.69
CA THR A 4 -12.04 20.33 -1.48
C THR A 4 -11.41 19.63 -2.67
N GLY A 5 -10.13 19.29 -2.54
CA GLY A 5 -9.46 18.32 -3.40
C GLY A 5 -10.20 17.01 -3.25
N GLY A 6 -11.28 16.85 -4.01
CA GLY A 6 -12.00 15.61 -4.20
C GLY A 6 -11.07 14.67 -4.93
N GLU A 7 -10.17 14.05 -4.16
CA GLU A 7 -9.53 12.82 -4.54
C GLU A 7 -10.67 11.79 -4.61
N ALA A 8 -11.31 11.71 -5.77
CA ALA A 8 -12.17 10.58 -6.12
C ALA A 8 -11.46 9.32 -5.63
N PRO A 9 -12.13 8.39 -4.93
CA PRO A 9 -11.46 7.25 -4.33
C PRO A 9 -10.66 6.59 -5.44
N ARG A 10 -9.34 6.79 -5.44
CA ARG A 10 -8.47 6.11 -6.38
C ARG A 10 -8.75 4.67 -6.06
N LEU A 11 -9.41 3.98 -6.99
CA LEU A 11 -9.68 2.56 -6.89
C LEU A 11 -8.42 1.95 -6.29
N ASP A 12 -8.57 1.30 -5.14
CA ASP A 12 -7.46 0.59 -4.54
C ASP A 12 -7.20 -0.58 -5.47
N LEU A 13 -6.44 -0.31 -6.53
CA LEU A 13 -6.14 -1.22 -7.63
C LEU A 13 -5.58 -2.52 -7.09
N LEU A 14 -4.89 -2.45 -5.93
CA LEU A 14 -4.42 -3.60 -5.22
C LEU A 14 -5.57 -4.44 -4.64
N ALA A 15 -6.52 -3.81 -3.95
CA ALA A 15 -7.70 -4.48 -3.41
C ALA A 15 -8.60 -5.10 -4.50
N GLU A 16 -8.83 -4.38 -5.61
CA GLU A 16 -9.59 -4.89 -6.76
C GLU A 16 -8.88 -6.08 -7.41
N THR A 17 -7.56 -5.98 -7.56
CA THR A 17 -6.73 -7.04 -8.11
C THR A 17 -6.74 -8.29 -7.20
N GLU A 18 -6.76 -8.11 -5.88
CA GLU A 18 -6.91 -9.23 -4.93
C GLU A 18 -8.27 -9.92 -5.01
N ALA A 19 -9.35 -9.14 -5.19
CA ALA A 19 -10.68 -9.70 -5.35
C ALA A 19 -10.74 -10.58 -6.61
N LEU A 20 -10.24 -10.06 -7.73
CA LEU A 20 -10.14 -10.80 -9.00
C LEU A 20 -9.31 -12.08 -8.86
N TYR A 21 -8.19 -12.02 -8.13
CA TYR A 21 -7.35 -13.19 -7.90
C TYR A 21 -8.01 -14.25 -7.01
N ARG A 22 -8.78 -13.84 -6.00
CA ARG A 22 -9.53 -14.76 -5.15
C ARG A 22 -10.59 -15.50 -5.95
N GLU A 23 -11.38 -14.76 -6.73
CA GLU A 23 -12.40 -15.31 -7.62
C GLU A 23 -11.79 -16.33 -8.60
N THR A 24 -10.69 -15.95 -9.26
CA THR A 24 -9.97 -16.84 -10.19
C THR A 24 -9.45 -18.11 -9.49
N ALA A 25 -9.00 -18.02 -8.24
CA ALA A 25 -8.54 -19.17 -7.47
C ALA A 25 -9.69 -20.12 -7.11
N GLU A 26 -10.88 -19.59 -6.82
CA GLU A 26 -12.09 -20.37 -6.52
C GLU A 26 -12.57 -21.13 -7.77
N ASP A 27 -12.62 -20.46 -8.92
CA ASP A 27 -12.95 -21.07 -10.21
C ASP A 27 -12.00 -22.22 -10.56
N LEU A 28 -10.71 -22.05 -10.27
CA LEU A 28 -9.69 -23.08 -10.50
C LEU A 28 -9.92 -24.32 -9.62
N VAL A 29 -10.34 -24.14 -8.37
CA VAL A 29 -10.66 -25.25 -7.46
C VAL A 29 -11.87 -26.04 -8.00
N LEU A 30 -12.85 -25.35 -8.58
CA LEU A 30 -14.00 -26.00 -9.24
C LEU A 30 -13.58 -26.75 -10.50
N ALA A 31 -12.76 -26.16 -11.36
CA ALA A 31 -12.24 -26.80 -12.57
C ALA A 31 -11.44 -28.07 -12.24
N LEU A 32 -10.57 -28.03 -11.23
CA LEU A 32 -9.83 -29.19 -10.72
C LEU A 32 -10.73 -30.33 -10.23
N LYS A 33 -11.83 -29.99 -9.55
CA LYS A 33 -12.80 -30.99 -9.08
C LYS A 33 -13.48 -31.68 -10.26
N GLY A 34 -13.78 -30.95 -11.34
CA GLY A 34 -14.31 -31.50 -12.58
C GLY A 34 -13.31 -32.43 -13.28
N LEU A 35 -12.05 -32.00 -13.41
CA LEU A 35 -10.99 -32.81 -14.05
C LEU A 35 -10.71 -34.11 -13.31
N ARG A 36 -10.74 -34.10 -11.98
CA ARG A 36 -10.58 -35.33 -11.16
C ARG A 36 -11.71 -36.34 -11.37
N GLN A 37 -12.82 -35.97 -11.99
CA GLN A 37 -13.97 -36.86 -12.26
C GLN A 37 -13.90 -37.59 -13.61
N GLY A 38 -12.90 -37.34 -14.47
CA GLY A 38 -12.75 -38.15 -15.68
C GLY A 38 -11.54 -37.82 -16.57
N GLN A 39 -10.83 -38.89 -16.97
CA GLN A 39 -9.76 -39.03 -17.99
C GLN A 39 -8.33 -38.60 -17.58
N GLY A 40 -7.50 -39.62 -17.29
CA GLY A 40 -6.23 -39.52 -16.56
C GLY A 40 -5.09 -38.71 -17.19
N ASP A 41 -5.11 -38.47 -18.50
CA ASP A 41 -4.08 -37.67 -19.17
C ASP A 41 -4.36 -36.17 -19.10
N GLU A 42 -5.62 -35.76 -19.24
CA GLU A 42 -6.06 -34.37 -19.03
C GLU A 42 -5.93 -33.94 -17.56
N VAL A 43 -6.10 -34.89 -16.63
CA VAL A 43 -5.91 -34.65 -15.19
C VAL A 43 -4.48 -34.23 -14.86
N LYS A 44 -3.46 -34.85 -15.46
CA LYS A 44 -2.05 -34.49 -15.19
C LYS A 44 -1.71 -33.10 -15.70
N ALA A 45 -2.11 -32.78 -16.93
CA ALA A 45 -1.92 -31.46 -17.52
C ALA A 45 -2.63 -30.39 -16.68
N ALA A 46 -3.85 -30.65 -16.25
CA ALA A 46 -4.60 -29.76 -15.38
C ALA A 46 -3.96 -29.57 -14.00
N VAL A 47 -3.51 -30.66 -13.36
CA VAL A 47 -2.80 -30.58 -12.07
C VAL A 47 -1.52 -29.75 -12.19
N GLN A 48 -0.82 -29.86 -13.32
CA GLN A 48 0.39 -29.08 -13.58
C GLN A 48 0.07 -27.59 -13.79
N ALA A 49 -0.89 -27.25 -14.66
CA ALA A 49 -1.34 -25.89 -14.89
C ALA A 49 -1.79 -25.20 -13.58
N VAL A 50 -2.46 -25.95 -12.71
CA VAL A 50 -2.87 -25.47 -11.38
C VAL A 50 -1.68 -25.19 -10.47
N LYS A 51 -0.64 -26.02 -10.48
CA LYS A 51 0.57 -25.78 -9.69
C LYS A 51 1.29 -24.53 -10.16
N GLU A 52 1.42 -24.35 -11.46
CA GLU A 52 2.05 -23.18 -12.07
C GLU A 52 1.27 -21.90 -11.74
N LEU A 53 -0.06 -21.95 -11.83
CA LEU A 53 -0.90 -20.82 -11.45
C LEU A 53 -0.82 -20.50 -9.95
N LYS A 54 -0.77 -21.51 -9.06
CA LYS A 54 -0.51 -21.30 -7.64
C LYS A 54 0.84 -20.63 -7.37
N ALA A 55 1.88 -21.00 -8.11
CA ALA A 55 3.19 -20.38 -8.00
C ALA A 55 3.17 -18.92 -8.48
N ALA A 56 2.49 -18.63 -9.58
CA ALA A 56 2.27 -17.27 -10.06
C ALA A 56 1.49 -16.43 -9.04
N LEU A 57 0.45 -16.99 -8.45
CA LEU A 57 -0.35 -16.33 -7.40
C LEU A 57 0.52 -15.98 -6.18
N GLN A 58 1.35 -16.93 -5.72
CA GLN A 58 2.26 -16.68 -4.60
C GLN A 58 3.24 -15.54 -4.91
N MET A 59 3.81 -15.51 -6.11
CA MET A 59 4.73 -14.45 -6.53
C MET A 59 4.08 -13.07 -6.48
N VAL A 60 2.80 -12.97 -6.90
CA VAL A 60 2.04 -11.72 -6.83
C VAL A 60 1.77 -11.31 -5.38
N MET A 61 1.44 -12.25 -4.50
CA MET A 61 1.23 -11.98 -3.07
C MET A 61 2.51 -11.51 -2.36
N ASP A 62 3.65 -12.07 -2.74
CA ASP A 62 4.95 -11.63 -2.24
C ASP A 62 5.26 -10.20 -2.71
N GLU A 63 4.98 -9.89 -3.98
CA GLU A 63 5.18 -8.55 -4.54
C GLU A 63 4.26 -7.52 -3.87
N ARG A 64 2.99 -7.86 -3.64
CA ARG A 64 2.07 -7.04 -2.85
C ARG A 64 2.65 -6.72 -1.47
N THR A 65 3.20 -7.72 -0.79
CA THR A 65 3.78 -7.54 0.55
C THR A 65 4.97 -6.58 0.50
N ARG A 66 5.78 -6.65 -0.56
CA ARG A 66 6.88 -5.71 -0.80
C ARG A 66 6.39 -4.30 -1.05
N VAL A 67 5.39 -4.11 -1.91
CA VAL A 67 4.80 -2.79 -2.21
C VAL A 67 4.21 -2.15 -0.95
N GLU A 68 3.46 -2.89 -0.15
CA GLU A 68 2.87 -2.38 1.09
C GLU A 68 3.95 -1.99 2.11
N LYS A 69 5.03 -2.78 2.21
CA LYS A 69 6.18 -2.42 3.04
C LYS A 69 6.85 -1.13 2.57
N LEU A 70 7.07 -0.98 1.26
CA LEU A 70 7.62 0.24 0.67
C LEU A 70 6.72 1.45 0.93
N ARG A 71 5.40 1.30 0.75
CA ARG A 71 4.41 2.34 1.04
C ARG A 71 4.49 2.81 2.49
N LYS A 72 4.58 1.88 3.45
CA LYS A 72 4.74 2.19 4.88
C LYS A 72 6.09 2.87 5.17
N GLN A 73 7.17 2.46 4.51
CA GLN A 73 8.48 3.10 4.67
C GLN A 73 8.48 4.54 4.15
N VAL A 74 7.85 4.80 3.00
CA VAL A 74 7.70 6.14 2.43
C VAL A 74 6.80 7.02 3.31
N ALA A 75 5.69 6.48 3.81
CA ALA A 75 4.84 7.20 4.74
C ALA A 75 5.55 7.49 6.08
N GLY A 76 6.34 6.53 6.58
CA GLY A 76 7.14 6.66 7.78
C GLY A 76 8.30 7.65 7.65
N SER A 77 8.92 7.76 6.47
CA SER A 77 9.97 8.75 6.21
C SER A 77 9.42 10.18 6.08
N VAL A 78 8.17 10.34 5.65
CA VAL A 78 7.46 11.64 5.68
C VAL A 78 6.95 11.98 7.09
N SER A 79 6.71 10.98 7.94
CA SER A 79 6.22 11.14 9.32
C SER A 79 7.32 11.41 10.37
N GLY A 80 8.59 11.60 9.96
CA GLY A 80 9.75 11.77 10.86
C GLY A 80 9.77 13.03 11.75
N GLY A 81 8.68 13.80 11.78
CA GLY A 81 8.50 14.97 12.63
C GLY A 81 7.80 16.05 11.83
N THR A 82 6.49 16.20 12.03
CA THR A 82 5.81 17.43 11.61
C THR A 82 6.46 18.57 12.38
N LEU A 83 7.27 19.39 11.71
CA LEU A 83 7.74 20.64 12.28
C LEU A 83 6.50 21.46 12.65
N ASP A 84 6.30 21.69 13.94
CA ASP A 84 5.30 22.65 14.41
C ASP A 84 5.83 24.06 14.11
N PHE A 85 5.41 24.60 12.96
CA PHE A 85 5.81 25.91 12.51
C PHE A 85 5.26 27.03 13.40
N ASP A 86 4.18 26.79 14.12
CA ASP A 86 3.60 27.78 15.03
C ASP A 86 4.42 27.84 16.32
N ALA A 87 4.74 26.70 16.93
CA ALA A 87 5.65 26.64 18.07
C ALA A 87 7.06 27.17 17.74
N ALA A 88 7.56 26.87 16.53
CA ALA A 88 8.83 27.41 16.05
C ALA A 88 8.78 28.94 15.87
N ARG A 89 7.68 29.48 15.33
CA ARG A 89 7.47 30.93 15.18
C ARG A 89 7.44 31.63 16.54
N ASP A 90 6.74 31.05 17.51
CA ASP A 90 6.67 31.60 18.87
C ASP A 90 8.04 31.64 19.54
N GLU A 91 8.84 30.58 19.38
CA GLU A 91 10.21 30.52 19.92
C GLU A 91 11.13 31.57 19.27
N ILE A 92 11.05 31.75 17.95
CA ILE A 92 11.80 32.80 17.25
C ILE A 92 11.37 34.19 17.75
N GLY A 93 10.07 34.44 17.89
CA GLY A 93 9.55 35.71 18.40
C GLY A 93 10.07 36.05 19.80
N ARG A 94 10.09 35.07 20.71
CA ARG A 94 10.67 35.24 22.07
C ARG A 94 12.15 35.60 22.03
N ARG A 95 12.94 34.93 21.17
CA ARG A 95 14.38 35.22 21.04
C ARG A 95 14.63 36.62 20.50
N LEU A 96 13.86 37.05 19.50
CA LEU A 96 13.95 38.40 18.94
C LEU A 96 13.55 39.48 19.95
N ALA A 97 12.54 39.23 20.79
CA ALA A 97 12.16 40.13 21.87
C ALA A 97 13.32 40.32 22.87
N ARG A 98 13.92 39.22 23.33
CA ARG A 98 15.09 39.29 24.23
C ARG A 98 16.28 40.05 23.62
N LEU A 99 16.53 39.86 22.33
CA LEU A 99 17.58 40.61 21.62
C LEU A 99 17.27 42.11 21.56
N ARG A 100 16.01 42.48 21.35
CA ARG A 100 15.57 43.88 21.35
C ARG A 100 15.71 44.51 22.73
N ASP A 101 15.31 43.79 23.77
CA ASP A 101 15.42 44.25 25.16
C ASP A 101 16.90 44.44 25.56
N ALA A 102 17.79 43.54 25.13
CA ALA A 102 19.23 43.65 25.36
C ALA A 102 19.89 44.81 24.59
N GLY A 103 19.33 45.23 23.45
CA GLY A 103 19.85 46.34 22.63
C GLY A 103 19.37 47.73 23.04
N GLY A 104 18.39 47.83 23.96
CA GLY A 104 17.83 49.10 24.44
C GLY A 104 18.51 49.71 25.67
N GLY A 105 19.51 49.01 26.24
CA GLY A 105 20.34 49.50 27.35
C GLY A 105 21.67 50.04 26.83
N GLY A 106 21.64 51.22 26.23
CA GLY A 106 22.83 52.00 25.84
C GLY A 106 22.75 53.40 26.44
#